data_AF-A0A318U1U3-F1
#
_entry.id   AF-A0A318U1U3-F1
#
_cell.length_a   1.000
_cell.length_b   1.000
_cell.length_c   1.000
_cell.angle_alpha   90.00
_cell.angle_beta   90.00
_cell.angle_gamma   90.00
#
_symmetry.space_group_name_H-M   'P 1'
#
loop_
_entity.id
_entity.type
_entity.pdbx_description
1 polymer ?
#
loop_
_entity_poly.entity_id
_entity_poly.type
_entity_poly.pdbx_seq_one_letter_code
_entity_poly.pdbx_strand_id
1 'polypeptide(L)'
;MAIAIIILLLAIVLAVYMSRNKPRKKKLLVWGIATIVAIAPLVSWIAGISFGMDEGDGFIGFTVMIYSFVLLEVIGFILVYLGIFKRMKR
;
A
#
# COMPACT_ATOMS: atom_id res chain seq x y z
N MET A 1 -4.16 16.46 3.38
CA MET A 1 -3.10 15.46 3.71
C MET A 1 -3.28 14.82 5.09
N ALA A 2 -3.52 15.57 6.18
CA ALA A 2 -3.63 15.00 7.54
C ALA A 2 -4.64 13.83 7.66
N ILE A 3 -5.84 13.97 7.09
CA ILE A 3 -6.85 12.90 7.10
C ILE A 3 -6.35 11.63 6.41
N ALA A 4 -5.72 11.76 5.23
CA ALA A 4 -5.16 10.63 4.49
C ALA A 4 -4.06 9.91 5.30
N ILE A 5 -3.22 10.66 6.02
CA ILE A 5 -2.20 10.09 6.91
C ILE A 5 -2.85 9.31 8.05
N ILE A 6 -3.90 9.86 8.69
CA ILE A 6 -4.63 9.17 9.76
C ILE A 6 -5.24 7.86 9.24
N ILE A 7 -5.92 7.90 8.09
CA ILE A 7 -6.51 6.71 7.48
C ILE A 7 -5.43 5.68 7.15
N LEU A 8 -4.28 6.11 6.60
CA LEU A 8 -3.15 5.23 6.29
C LEU A 8 -2.61 4.54 7.56
N LEU A 9 -2.42 5.30 8.64
CA LEU A 9 -1.97 4.75 9.92
C LEU A 9 -2.98 3.76 10.48
N LEU A 10 -4.28 4.06 10.44
CA LEU A 10 -5.33 3.14 10.87
C LEU A 10 -5.33 1.85 10.05
N ALA A 11 -5.18 1.94 8.73
CA ALA A 11 -5.09 0.78 7.85
C ALA A 11 -3.87 -0.10 8.19
N ILE A 12 -2.71 0.52 8.47
CA ILE A 12 -1.49 -0.20 8.89
C ILE A 12 -1.70 -0.86 10.24
N VAL A 13 -2.24 -0.15 11.24
CA VAL A 13 -2.53 -0.72 12.56
C VAL A 13 -3.49 -1.91 12.45
N LEU A 14 -4.53 -1.78 11.63
CA LEU A 14 -5.48 -2.86 11.37
C LEU A 14 -4.79 -4.06 10.70
N ALA A 15 -3.95 -3.84 9.68
CA ALA A 15 -3.20 -4.89 9.02
C ALA A 15 -2.24 -5.61 9.99
N VAL A 16 -1.54 -4.86 10.86
CA VAL A 16 -0.69 -5.42 11.91
C VAL A 16 -1.51 -6.29 12.85
N TYR A 17 -2.62 -5.78 13.37
CA TYR A 17 -3.53 -6.50 14.26
C TYR A 17 -4.04 -7.81 13.62
N MET A 18 -4.54 -7.73 12.38
CA MET A 18 -5.05 -8.88 11.63
C MET A 18 -3.97 -9.92 11.30
N SER A 19 -2.71 -9.49 11.15
CA SER A 19 -1.58 -10.36 10.85
C SER A 19 -0.97 -11.05 12.08
N ARG A 20 -1.27 -10.57 13.29
CA ARG A 20 -0.69 -11.06 14.54
C ARG A 20 -1.08 -12.52 14.79
N ASN A 21 -0.09 -13.33 15.17
CA ASN A 21 -0.23 -14.78 15.42
C ASN A 21 -0.80 -15.59 14.25
N LYS A 22 -0.83 -15.04 13.03
CA LYS A 22 -1.27 -15.75 11.84
C LYS A 22 -0.10 -16.45 11.15
N PRO A 23 -0.34 -17.58 10.46
CA PRO A 23 0.69 -18.20 9.63
C PRO A 23 1.14 -17.22 8.55
N ARG A 24 2.41 -17.35 8.11
CA ARG A 24 3.01 -16.44 7.11
C ARG A 24 2.13 -16.26 5.87
N LYS A 25 1.37 -17.30 5.47
CA LYS A 25 0.47 -17.27 4.31
C LYS A 25 -0.66 -16.25 4.48
N LYS A 26 -1.29 -16.25 5.65
CA LYS A 26 -2.32 -15.27 6.00
C LYS A 26 -1.74 -13.88 6.18
N LYS A 27 -0.51 -13.74 6.70
CA LYS A 27 0.18 -12.43 6.78
C LYS A 27 0.35 -11.83 5.39
N LEU A 28 0.86 -12.59 4.42
CA LEU A 28 1.02 -12.12 3.03
C LEU A 28 -0.30 -11.66 2.42
N LEU A 29 -1.38 -12.42 2.63
CA LEU A 29 -2.71 -12.04 2.14
C LEU A 29 -3.21 -10.72 2.77
N VAL A 30 -3.10 -10.59 4.10
CA VAL A 30 -3.53 -9.37 4.82
C VAL A 30 -2.75 -8.15 4.34
N TRP A 31 -1.42 -8.27 4.25
CA TRP A 31 -0.57 -7.18 3.77
C TRP A 31 -0.83 -6.85 2.30
N GLY A 32 -1.03 -7.85 1.44
CA GLY A 32 -1.38 -7.61 0.04
C GLY A 32 -2.70 -6.85 -0.12
N ILE A 33 -3.75 -7.25 0.59
CA ILE A 33 -5.05 -6.55 0.58
C ILE A 33 -4.90 -5.13 1.14
N ALA A 34 -4.21 -4.96 2.27
CA ALA A 34 -3.94 -3.64 2.83
C ALA A 34 -3.17 -2.75 1.85
N THR A 35 -2.22 -3.32 1.10
CA THR A 35 -1.46 -2.61 0.08
C THR A 35 -2.37 -2.13 -1.05
N ILE A 36 -3.19 -3.00 -1.64
CA ILE A 36 -4.09 -2.66 -2.74
C ILE A 36 -5.12 -1.60 -2.30
N VAL A 37 -5.82 -1.86 -1.20
CA VAL A 37 -7.02 -1.08 -0.83
C VAL A 37 -6.67 0.25 -0.18
N ALA A 38 -5.56 0.33 0.57
CA ALA A 38 -5.25 1.50 1.39
C ALA A 38 -3.86 2.08 1.10
N ILE A 39 -2.79 1.27 1.20
CA ILE A 39 -1.42 1.82 1.17
C ILE A 39 -1.10 2.40 -0.20
N ALA A 40 -1.39 1.67 -1.29
CA ALA A 40 -1.12 2.12 -2.65
C ALA A 40 -1.81 3.45 -2.97
N PRO A 41 -3.15 3.60 -2.84
CA PRO A 41 -3.81 4.88 -3.14
C PRO A 41 -3.39 6.01 -2.20
N LEU A 42 -3.22 5.76 -0.91
CA LEU A 42 -2.90 6.83 0.05
C LEU A 42 -1.45 7.29 -0.05
N VAL A 43 -0.49 6.36 -0.14
CA VAL A 43 0.93 6.71 -0.23
C VAL A 43 1.23 7.40 -1.56
N SER A 44 0.69 6.89 -2.67
CA SER A 44 0.90 7.50 -3.99
C SER A 44 0.32 8.91 -4.06
N TRP A 45 -0.89 9.12 -3.52
CA TRP A 45 -1.50 10.44 -3.47
C TRP A 45 -0.72 11.41 -2.58
N ILE A 46 -0.31 10.98 -1.38
CA ILE A 46 0.52 11.81 -0.49
C ILE A 46 1.83 12.20 -1.18
N ALA A 47 2.53 11.25 -1.80
CA ALA A 47 3.77 11.50 -2.51
C ALA A 47 3.55 12.45 -3.69
N GLY A 48 2.56 12.19 -4.54
CA GLY A 48 2.28 13.02 -5.71
C GLY A 48 1.95 14.47 -5.36
N ILE A 49 1.10 14.69 -4.35
CA ILE A 49 0.77 16.05 -3.90
C ILE A 49 2.00 16.74 -3.29
N SER A 50 2.78 16.05 -2.44
CA SER A 50 3.99 16.64 -1.86
C SER A 50 4.99 17.08 -2.92
N PHE A 51 5.31 16.20 -3.89
CA PHE A 51 6.25 16.52 -4.95
C PHE A 51 5.73 17.59 -5.91
N GLY A 52 4.45 17.55 -6.27
CA GLY A 52 3.86 18.59 -7.13
C GLY A 52 3.82 19.97 -6.47
N MET A 53 3.69 20.03 -5.13
CA MET A 53 3.76 21.29 -4.38
C MET A 53 5.19 21.81 -4.25
N ASP A 54 6.16 20.92 -4.02
CA ASP A 54 7.58 21.28 -3.85
C ASP A 54 8.16 21.84 -5.16
N GLU A 55 7.84 21.20 -6.29
CA GLU A 55 8.30 21.61 -7.62
C GLU A 55 7.42 22.70 -8.26
N GLY A 56 6.23 22.95 -7.72
CA GLY A 56 5.25 23.87 -8.31
C GLY A 56 4.66 23.41 -9.64
N ASP A 57 4.85 22.13 -10.01
CA ASP A 57 4.36 21.53 -11.26
C ASP A 57 3.46 20.33 -10.98
N GLY A 58 2.18 20.47 -11.36
CA GLY A 58 1.18 19.40 -11.25
C GLY A 58 1.49 18.16 -12.08
N PHE A 59 2.24 18.29 -13.18
CA PHE A 59 2.64 17.16 -14.01
C PHE A 59 3.67 16.27 -13.31
N ILE A 60 4.62 16.86 -12.58
CA ILE A 60 5.57 16.11 -11.75
C ILE A 60 4.82 15.37 -10.64
N GLY A 61 3.93 16.07 -9.94
CA GLY A 61 3.11 15.45 -8.89
C GLY A 61 2.27 14.27 -9.41
N PHE A 62 1.64 14.45 -10.57
CA PHE A 62 0.86 13.40 -11.24
C PHE A 62 1.73 12.19 -11.65
N THR A 63 2.93 12.46 -12.17
CA THR A 63 3.91 11.43 -12.56
C THR A 63 4.30 10.59 -11.36
N VAL A 64 4.69 11.23 -10.25
CA VAL A 64 5.02 10.54 -8.99
C VAL A 64 3.85 9.70 -8.49
N MET A 65 2.63 10.25 -8.51
CA MET A 65 1.42 9.54 -8.09
C MET A 65 1.18 8.27 -8.92
N ILE A 66 1.19 8.36 -10.26
CA ILE A 66 0.90 7.19 -11.11
C ILE A 66 1.95 6.10 -10.95
N TYR A 67 3.23 6.45 -11.04
CA TYR A 67 4.29 5.43 -10.99
C TYR A 67 4.36 4.76 -9.63
N SER A 68 4.20 5.51 -8.54
CA SER A 68 4.13 4.93 -7.20
C SER A 68 2.88 4.09 -6.98
N PHE A 69 1.71 4.52 -7.49
CA PHE A 69 0.47 3.76 -7.40
C PHE A 69 0.61 2.40 -8.11
N VAL A 70 1.05 2.40 -9.38
CA VAL A 70 1.23 1.17 -10.17
C VAL A 70 2.23 0.23 -9.51
N LEU A 71 3.37 0.76 -9.03
CA LEU A 71 4.38 -0.03 -8.36
C LEU A 71 3.83 -0.71 -7.09
N LEU A 72 3.14 0.06 -6.23
CA LEU A 72 2.57 -0.46 -4.98
C LEU A 72 1.43 -1.45 -5.24
N GLU A 73 0.59 -1.20 -6.25
CA GLU A 73 -0.45 -2.13 -6.68
C GLU A 73 0.14 -3.48 -7.11
N VAL A 74 1.17 -3.46 -7.96
CA VAL A 74 1.85 -4.69 -8.40
C VAL A 74 2.42 -5.46 -7.21
N ILE A 75 3.03 -4.76 -6.24
CA ILE A 75 3.50 -5.38 -4.99
C ILE A 75 2.33 -6.01 -4.22
N GLY A 76 1.22 -5.29 -4.09
CA GLY A 76 0.00 -5.77 -3.45
C GLY A 76 -0.53 -7.06 -4.08
N PHE A 77 -0.65 -7.10 -5.41
CA PHE A 77 -1.05 -8.30 -6.15
C PHE A 77 -0.08 -9.46 -5.96
N ILE A 78 1.23 -9.23 -5.97
CA ILE A 78 2.23 -10.27 -5.69
C ILE A 78 2.03 -10.84 -4.29
N LEU A 79 1.82 -10.00 -3.28
CA LEU A 79 1.60 -10.44 -1.90
C LEU A 79 0.32 -11.28 -1.77
N VAL A 80 -0.78 -10.85 -2.40
CA VAL A 80 -2.04 -11.62 -2.45
C VAL A 80 -1.81 -12.97 -3.15
N TYR A 81 -1.15 -12.97 -4.31
CA TYR A 81 -0.84 -14.17 -5.06
C TYR A 81 -0.05 -15.18 -4.21
N LEU A 82 1.02 -14.73 -3.54
CA LEU A 82 1.80 -15.57 -2.63
C LEU A 82 0.96 -16.04 -1.43
N GLY A 83 0.08 -15.18 -0.92
CA GLY A 83 -0.84 -15.48 0.17
C GLY A 83 -1.93 -16.50 -0.18
N ILE A 84 -2.31 -16.65 -1.45
CA ILE A 84 -3.33 -17.61 -1.90
C ILE A 84 -2.68 -18.91 -2.40
N PHE A 85 -1.74 -18.80 -3.33
CA PHE A 85 -1.29 -19.94 -4.14
C PHE A 85 0.00 -20.58 -3.63
N LYS A 86 0.87 -19.83 -2.94
CA LYS A 86 2.14 -20.40 -2.50
C LYS A 86 1.91 -21.41 -1.37
N ARG A 87 2.27 -22.67 -1.64
CA ARG A 87 2.43 -23.69 -0.59
C ARG A 87 3.65 -23.30 0.22
N MET A 88 3.42 -22.84 1.44
CA MET A 88 4.49 -22.55 2.38
C MET A 88 4.75 -23.77 3.23
N LYS A 89 6.01 -24.24 3.25
CA LYS A 89 6.44 -25.25 4.21
C LYS A 89 6.16 -24.69 5.61
N ARG A 90 5.52 -25.52 6.44
CA ARG A 90 5.18 -25.20 7.83
C ARG A 90 6.44 -24.89 8.62
#